data_AF-A0A2A5DNC6-F1
#
_entry.id   AF-A0A2A5DNC6-F1
#
_cell.length_a   1.000
_cell.length_b   1.000
_cell.length_c   1.000
_cell.angle_alpha   90.00
_cell.angle_beta   90.00
_cell.angle_gamma   90.00
#
_symmetry.space_group_name_H-M   'P 1'
#
loop_
_entity.id
_entity.type
_entity.pdbx_description
1 polymer ?
#
loop_
_entity_poly.entity_id
_entity_poly.type
_entity_poly.pdbx_seq_one_letter_code
_entity_poly.pdbx_strand_id
1 'polypeptide(L)'
;MSSGRVPYEILMKDGERIFAFVRQSDLNGKRYDIPIELDAPWLRPSERERELVLKDIDEYEPEMAALRNTRLKKGWESHGGVQIATSQGMQWVLRSEKVLADRADEMAVGSIVEGVPMDSAGQLLLENNHQEVMSPGFLRSWGVHIAVGGVSILGAGLLAWWGFFRKDWASL
;
A
#
# COMPACT_ATOMS: atom_id res chain seq x y z
N MET A 1 22.97 -20.58 -2.64
CA MET A 1 21.94 -21.33 -3.41
C MET A 1 21.20 -20.31 -4.25
N SER A 2 21.49 -20.25 -5.56
CA SER A 2 20.72 -19.40 -6.47
C SER A 2 19.33 -19.99 -6.58
N SER A 3 18.34 -19.38 -5.91
CA SER A 3 16.95 -19.65 -6.23
C SER A 3 16.79 -19.32 -7.70
N GLY A 4 16.61 -20.31 -8.58
CA GLY A 4 16.64 -20.18 -10.05
C GLY A 4 15.51 -19.33 -10.66
N ARG A 5 15.10 -18.27 -9.98
CA ARG A 5 14.22 -17.22 -10.46
C ARG A 5 15.05 -16.18 -11.20
N VAL A 6 14.59 -15.80 -12.38
CA VAL A 6 15.20 -14.81 -13.26
C VAL A 6 14.19 -13.66 -13.43
N PRO A 7 14.62 -12.40 -13.59
CA PRO A 7 13.69 -11.31 -13.88
C PRO A 7 13.09 -11.49 -15.28
N TYR A 8 11.76 -11.40 -15.36
CA TYR A 8 10.97 -11.43 -16.58
C TYR A 8 10.10 -10.17 -16.69
N GLU A 9 9.92 -9.72 -17.92
CA GLU A 9 8.79 -8.91 -18.33
C GLU A 9 7.69 -9.86 -18.82
N ILE A 10 6.49 -9.71 -18.26
CA ILE A 10 5.33 -10.56 -18.53
C ILE A 10 4.20 -9.64 -19.01
N LEU A 11 3.74 -9.86 -20.23
CA LEU A 11 2.57 -9.20 -20.80
C LEU A 11 1.33 -10.07 -20.54
N MET A 12 0.39 -9.51 -19.80
CA MET A 12 -0.91 -10.13 -19.54
C MET A 12 -1.88 -9.83 -20.68
N LYS A 13 -2.88 -10.70 -20.86
CA LYS A 13 -3.92 -10.57 -21.90
C LYS A 13 -4.81 -9.33 -21.77
N ASP A 14 -4.91 -8.78 -20.55
CA ASP A 14 -5.60 -7.51 -20.30
C ASP A 14 -4.73 -6.29 -20.64
N GLY A 15 -3.48 -6.50 -21.07
CA GLY A 15 -2.51 -5.47 -21.41
C GLY A 15 -1.63 -5.03 -20.22
N GLU A 16 -1.81 -5.58 -19.02
CA GLU A 16 -0.94 -5.31 -17.88
C GLU A 16 0.49 -5.82 -18.16
N ARG A 17 1.50 -4.98 -17.93
CA ARG A 17 2.92 -5.40 -17.96
C ARG A 17 3.43 -5.59 -16.54
N ILE A 18 3.86 -6.80 -16.23
CA ILE A 18 4.34 -7.21 -14.91
C ILE A 18 5.83 -7.53 -14.99
N PHE A 19 6.61 -6.94 -14.08
CA PHE A 19 8.03 -7.23 -13.94
C PHE A 19 8.25 -8.06 -12.68
N ALA A 20 8.72 -9.29 -12.82
CA ALA A 20 8.79 -10.23 -11.70
C ALA A 20 9.91 -11.26 -11.84
N PHE A 21 10.34 -11.79 -10.70
CA PHE A 21 11.22 -12.94 -10.59
C PHE A 21 10.41 -14.23 -10.68
N VAL A 22 10.67 -15.03 -11.72
CA VAL A 22 9.94 -16.27 -12.00
C VAL A 22 10.92 -17.38 -12.37
N ARG A 23 10.59 -18.63 -12.01
CA ARG A 23 11.36 -19.79 -12.51
C ARG A 23 10.88 -20.12 -13.91
N GLN A 24 11.81 -20.32 -14.84
CA GLN A 24 11.49 -20.65 -16.23
C GLN A 24 10.64 -21.94 -16.34
N SER A 25 10.84 -22.90 -15.44
CA SER A 25 10.05 -24.14 -15.39
C SER A 25 8.57 -23.92 -15.08
N ASP A 26 8.21 -22.85 -14.38
CA ASP A 26 6.83 -22.55 -14.04
C ASP A 26 6.08 -21.94 -15.24
N LEU A 27 6.78 -21.11 -16.04
CA LEU A 27 6.25 -20.52 -17.29
C LEU A 27 6.07 -21.57 -18.39
N ASN A 28 6.99 -22.55 -18.47
CA ASN A 28 6.93 -23.63 -19.46
C ASN A 28 6.18 -24.88 -18.95
N GLY A 29 5.69 -24.83 -17.71
CA GLY A 29 5.14 -25.97 -16.99
C GLY A 29 3.67 -26.23 -17.30
N LYS A 30 3.11 -27.24 -16.63
CA LYS A 30 1.66 -27.53 -16.64
C LYS A 30 0.92 -26.85 -15.49
N ARG A 31 1.62 -26.04 -14.68
CA ARG A 31 1.00 -25.34 -13.56
C ARG A 31 0.08 -24.26 -14.09
N TYR A 32 -1.14 -24.23 -13.57
CA TYR A 32 -2.09 -23.19 -13.91
C TYR A 32 -1.76 -21.90 -13.17
N ASP A 33 -1.43 -21.99 -11.89
CA ASP A 33 -1.03 -20.86 -11.06
C ASP A 33 0.49 -20.83 -10.89
N ILE A 34 1.06 -19.66 -11.17
CA ILE A 34 2.49 -19.40 -11.18
C ILE A 34 2.81 -18.45 -10.02
N PRO A 35 3.55 -18.90 -9.00
CA PRO A 35 3.99 -18.02 -7.94
C PRO A 35 5.11 -17.10 -8.46
N ILE A 36 4.88 -15.80 -8.37
CA ILE A 36 5.83 -14.78 -8.79
C ILE A 36 6.21 -13.88 -7.62
N GLU A 37 7.39 -13.26 -7.74
CA GLU A 37 7.83 -12.20 -6.84
C GLU A 37 8.07 -10.93 -7.67
N LEU A 38 7.26 -9.91 -7.47
CA LEU A 38 7.35 -8.64 -8.18
C LEU A 38 8.73 -8.00 -7.97
N ASP A 39 9.33 -7.56 -9.07
CA ASP A 39 10.60 -6.84 -9.06
C ASP A 39 10.36 -5.35 -8.80
N ALA A 40 9.78 -5.10 -7.62
CA ALA A 40 9.34 -3.80 -7.11
C ALA A 40 9.83 -3.65 -5.66
N PRO A 41 11.13 -3.39 -5.42
CA PRO A 41 11.76 -3.42 -4.10
C PRO A 41 11.24 -2.36 -3.12
N TRP A 42 10.51 -1.36 -3.60
CA TRP A 42 9.81 -0.36 -2.78
C TRP A 42 8.52 -0.89 -2.14
N LEU A 43 8.01 -2.04 -2.56
CA LEU A 43 6.87 -2.70 -1.94
C LEU A 43 7.30 -3.58 -0.76
N ARG A 44 6.41 -3.77 0.20
CA ARG A 44 6.68 -4.67 1.33
C ARG A 44 6.83 -6.11 0.83
N PRO A 45 7.61 -6.97 1.50
CA PRO A 45 7.73 -8.38 1.11
C PRO A 45 6.38 -9.08 0.88
N SER A 46 5.39 -8.84 1.76
CA SER A 46 4.04 -9.40 1.64
C SER A 46 3.26 -8.92 0.41
N GLU A 47 3.61 -7.76 -0.15
CA GLU A 47 2.95 -7.17 -1.32
C GLU A 47 3.66 -7.54 -2.63
N ARG A 48 4.89 -8.08 -2.55
CA ARG A 48 5.67 -8.49 -3.72
C ARG A 48 5.31 -9.89 -4.18
N GLU A 49 4.75 -10.73 -3.32
CA GLU A 49 4.32 -12.07 -3.70
C GLU A 49 2.93 -12.01 -4.36
N ARG A 50 2.83 -12.50 -5.59
CA ARG A 50 1.59 -12.58 -6.36
C ARG A 50 1.51 -13.94 -7.06
N GLU A 51 0.31 -14.39 -7.37
CA GLU A 51 0.09 -15.54 -8.24
C GLU A 51 -0.47 -15.05 -9.58
N LEU A 52 0.12 -15.54 -10.67
CA LEU A 52 -0.39 -15.32 -12.02
C LEU A 52 -0.99 -16.60 -12.57
N VAL A 53 -2.02 -16.46 -13.39
CA VAL A 53 -2.59 -17.60 -14.11
C VAL A 53 -1.92 -17.71 -15.47
N LEU A 54 -1.34 -18.87 -15.78
CA LEU A 54 -0.61 -19.12 -17.03
C LEU A 54 -1.46 -18.79 -18.27
N LYS A 55 -2.77 -19.06 -18.23
CA LYS A 55 -3.68 -18.80 -19.37
C LYS A 55 -3.84 -17.30 -19.67
N ASP A 56 -3.59 -16.44 -18.68
CA ASP A 56 -3.80 -14.99 -18.76
C ASP A 56 -2.51 -14.27 -19.17
N ILE A 57 -1.40 -15.01 -19.31
CA ILE A 57 -0.15 -14.53 -19.90
C ILE A 57 -0.30 -14.60 -21.44
N ASP A 58 0.03 -13.49 -22.10
CA ASP A 58 0.07 -13.39 -23.55
C ASP A 58 1.50 -13.62 -24.05
N GLU A 59 2.45 -12.86 -23.52
CA GLU A 59 3.88 -12.95 -23.87
C GLU A 59 4.74 -12.82 -22.61
N TYR A 60 5.95 -13.41 -22.63
CA TYR A 60 6.93 -13.22 -21.58
C TYR A 60 8.36 -13.29 -22.14
N GLU A 61 9.24 -12.43 -21.63
CA GLU A 61 10.64 -12.42 -22.00
C GLU A 61 11.55 -12.10 -20.82
N PRO A 62 12.77 -12.67 -20.75
CA PRO A 62 13.75 -12.27 -19.74
C PRO A 62 14.07 -10.78 -19.85
N GLU A 63 13.96 -10.05 -18.75
CA GLU A 63 14.24 -8.62 -18.76
C GLU A 63 15.76 -8.37 -18.89
N MET A 64 16.16 -7.56 -19.87
CA MET A 64 17.56 -7.18 -20.02
C MET A 64 18.04 -6.34 -18.84
N ALA A 65 19.22 -6.64 -18.29
CA ALA A 65 19.76 -5.99 -17.10
C ALA A 65 19.86 -4.45 -17.21
N ALA A 66 20.19 -3.92 -18.40
CA ALA A 66 20.27 -2.48 -18.63
C ALA A 66 18.89 -1.78 -18.55
N LEU A 67 17.84 -2.43 -19.09
CA LEU A 67 16.47 -1.93 -19.01
C LEU A 67 15.95 -2.00 -17.58
N ARG A 68 16.20 -3.13 -16.90
CA ARG A 68 15.88 -3.34 -15.49
C ARG A 68 16.41 -2.23 -14.60
N ASN A 69 17.70 -1.91 -14.71
CA ASN A 69 18.31 -0.86 -13.89
C ASN A 69 17.66 0.51 -14.11
N THR A 70 17.31 0.82 -15.36
CA THR A 70 16.62 2.06 -15.72
C THR A 70 15.19 2.09 -15.16
N ARG A 71 14.44 0.99 -15.29
CA ARG A 71 13.10 0.84 -14.74
C ARG A 71 13.09 0.95 -13.23
N LEU A 72 13.99 0.24 -12.54
CA LEU A 72 14.08 0.28 -11.08
C LEU A 72 14.42 1.68 -10.57
N LYS A 73 15.35 2.38 -11.23
CA LYS A 73 15.64 3.77 -10.89
C LYS A 73 14.39 4.65 -10.99
N LYS A 74 13.66 4.59 -12.11
CA LYS A 74 12.41 5.34 -12.30
C LYS A 74 11.33 4.94 -11.28
N GLY A 75 11.24 3.64 -10.96
CA GLY A 75 10.30 3.11 -9.97
C GLY A 75 10.60 3.60 -8.56
N TRP A 76 11.87 3.63 -8.16
CA TRP A 76 12.27 4.26 -6.90
C TRP A 76 11.92 5.74 -6.87
N GLU A 77 12.27 6.49 -7.91
CA GLU A 77 11.99 7.93 -7.99
C GLU A 77 10.48 8.23 -7.90
N SER A 78 9.62 7.44 -8.56
CA SER A 78 8.17 7.63 -8.53
C SER A 78 7.52 7.28 -7.18
N HIS A 79 8.13 6.39 -6.40
CA HIS A 79 7.63 5.98 -5.08
C HIS A 79 8.30 6.76 -3.93
N GLY A 80 9.03 7.84 -4.23
CA GLY A 80 9.67 8.67 -3.21
C GLY A 80 10.95 8.07 -2.63
N GLY A 81 11.60 7.19 -3.38
CA GLY A 81 12.93 6.66 -3.09
C GLY A 81 13.99 7.77 -3.08
N VAL A 82 14.92 7.65 -2.15
CA VAL A 82 16.10 8.51 -2.03
C VAL A 82 17.34 7.61 -1.93
N GLN A 83 18.45 8.08 -2.47
CA GLN A 83 19.72 7.38 -2.28
C GLN A 83 20.37 7.84 -0.98
N ILE A 84 20.79 6.89 -0.16
CA ILE A 84 21.59 7.13 1.05
C ILE A 84 22.95 6.46 0.91
N ALA A 85 23.96 7.05 1.53
CA ALA A 85 25.27 6.43 1.64
C ALA A 85 25.24 5.39 2.77
N THR A 86 25.65 4.17 2.48
CA THR A 86 25.85 3.07 3.43
C THR A 86 27.32 2.64 3.41
N SER A 87 27.72 1.80 4.35
CA SER A 87 29.07 1.20 4.38
C SER A 87 29.39 0.36 3.14
N GLN A 88 28.37 -0.01 2.34
CA GLN A 88 28.50 -0.80 1.12
C GLN A 88 28.33 0.04 -0.16
N GLY A 89 28.13 1.36 -0.04
CA GLY A 89 27.94 2.28 -1.16
C GLY A 89 26.60 3.00 -1.15
N MET A 90 26.14 3.48 -2.31
CA MET A 90 24.85 4.17 -2.43
C MET A 90 23.71 3.16 -2.54
N GLN A 91 22.73 3.26 -1.67
CA GLN A 91 21.54 2.39 -1.66
C GLN A 91 20.26 3.21 -1.75
N TRP A 92 19.28 2.70 -2.50
CA TRP A 92 17.93 3.27 -2.55
C TRP A 92 17.12 2.84 -1.32
N VAL A 93 16.46 3.81 -0.68
CA VAL A 93 15.57 3.62 0.48
C VAL A 93 14.37 4.55 0.33
N LEU A 94 13.21 4.18 0.87
CA LEU A 94 12.06 5.10 0.85
C LEU A 94 12.32 6.31 1.76
N ARG A 95 11.88 7.50 1.34
CA ARG A 95 11.99 8.71 2.18
C ARG A 95 11.31 8.53 3.54
N SER A 96 10.16 7.84 3.58
CA SER A 96 9.45 7.52 4.82
C SER A 96 10.29 6.65 5.76
N GLU A 97 10.96 5.64 5.23
CA GLU A 97 11.86 4.76 5.99
C GLU A 97 13.07 5.52 6.52
N LYS A 98 13.65 6.41 5.70
CA LYS A 98 14.74 7.28 6.15
C LYS A 98 14.30 8.16 7.32
N VAL A 99 13.15 8.83 7.22
CA VAL A 99 12.63 9.69 8.30
C VAL A 99 12.38 8.89 9.58
N LEU A 100 11.90 7.65 9.47
CA LEU A 100 11.73 6.77 10.62
C LEU A 100 13.07 6.37 11.25
N ALA A 101 14.08 6.09 10.43
CA ALA A 101 15.43 5.79 10.90
C ALA A 101 16.06 7.00 11.61
N ASP A 102 16.03 8.18 10.99
CA ASP A 102 16.55 9.41 11.57
C ASP A 102 15.86 9.71 12.92
N ARG A 103 14.53 9.53 13.00
CA ARG A 103 13.78 9.70 14.25
C ARG A 103 14.10 8.63 15.30
N ALA A 104 14.35 7.39 14.88
CA ALA A 104 14.77 6.33 15.79
C ALA A 104 16.16 6.62 16.39
N ASP A 105 17.07 7.16 15.59
CA ASP A 105 18.40 7.60 16.05
C ASP A 105 18.27 8.77 17.03
N GLU A 106 17.42 9.76 16.76
CA GLU A 106 17.12 10.85 17.70
C GLU A 106 16.57 10.33 19.03
N MET A 107 15.66 9.36 19.00
CA MET A 107 15.10 8.72 20.21
C MET A 107 16.13 7.85 20.95
N ALA A 108 17.10 7.26 20.24
CA ALA A 108 18.19 6.52 20.86
C ALA A 108 19.21 7.45 21.56
N VAL A 109 19.37 8.68 21.05
CA VAL A 109 20.27 9.70 21.61
C VAL A 109 19.58 10.55 22.71
N GLY A 110 18.25 10.68 22.67
CA GLY A 110 17.47 11.48 23.62
C GLY A 110 16.88 10.68 24.79
N SER A 111 17.37 10.97 26.01
CA SER A 111 16.74 10.76 27.33
C SER A 111 17.36 9.68 28.25
N ILE A 112 18.55 9.99 28.79
CA ILE A 112 18.72 9.93 30.26
C ILE A 112 18.09 11.22 30.80
N VAL A 113 16.76 11.30 30.86
CA VAL A 113 16.10 12.34 31.66
C VAL A 113 16.15 11.85 33.10
N GLU A 114 16.94 12.55 33.90
CA GLU A 114 16.97 12.45 35.35
C GLU A 114 15.53 12.41 35.87
N GLY A 115 15.18 11.34 36.58
CA GLY A 115 13.80 11.01 36.93
C GLY A 115 13.09 12.15 37.66
N VAL A 116 12.18 12.84 36.97
CA VAL A 116 11.21 13.70 37.63
C VAL A 116 10.18 12.78 38.30
N PRO A 117 9.94 12.91 39.62
CA PRO A 117 9.02 12.04 40.34
C PRO A 117 7.61 12.08 39.71
N MET A 118 7.02 10.89 39.63
CA MET A 118 5.85 10.52 38.84
C MET A 118 4.52 10.99 39.45
N ASP A 119 4.51 12.19 40.02
CA ASP A 119 3.48 12.62 40.97
C ASP A 119 2.59 13.73 40.36
N SER A 120 3.02 14.36 39.27
CA SER A 120 2.35 15.53 38.66
C SER A 120 1.96 15.36 37.19
N ALA A 121 2.49 14.34 36.49
CA ALA A 121 2.15 14.07 35.09
C ALA A 121 0.78 13.38 34.92
N GLY A 122 0.30 12.67 35.93
CA GLY A 122 -1.00 11.99 35.90
C GLY A 122 -2.21 12.95 36.01
N GLN A 123 -2.02 14.14 36.57
CA GLN A 123 -3.11 15.08 36.82
C GLN A 123 -3.42 15.95 35.58
N LEU A 124 -2.40 16.31 34.80
CA LEU A 124 -2.57 17.09 33.56
C LEU A 124 -3.16 16.29 32.39
N LEU A 125 -3.03 14.96 32.39
CA LEU A 125 -3.61 14.09 31.36
C LEU A 125 -5.10 13.82 31.56
N LEU A 126 -5.62 13.97 32.78
CA LEU A 126 -7.05 13.80 33.08
C LEU A 126 -7.86 15.06 32.78
N GLU A 127 -7.25 16.25 32.84
CA GLU A 127 -7.97 17.51 32.62
C GLU A 127 -8.12 17.86 31.13
N ASN A 128 -7.24 17.35 30.26
CA ASN A 128 -7.31 17.60 28.80
C ASN A 128 -8.18 16.59 28.02
N ASN A 129 -8.71 15.55 28.66
CA ASN A 129 -9.42 14.46 27.96
C ASN A 129 -10.91 14.77 27.66
N HIS A 130 -11.35 16.03 27.81
CA HIS A 130 -12.72 16.47 27.54
C HIS A 130 -12.90 17.37 26.32
N GLN A 131 -11.87 17.52 25.48
CA GLN A 131 -12.03 18.18 24.18
C GLN A 131 -11.85 17.18 23.04
N GLU A 132 -12.93 16.47 22.71
CA GLU A 132 -13.13 15.86 21.39
C GLU A 132 -13.19 16.97 20.32
N VAL A 133 -12.03 17.49 19.94
CA VAL A 133 -11.91 18.32 18.75
C VAL A 133 -11.77 17.37 17.57
N MET A 134 -12.85 17.20 16.81
CA MET A 134 -12.82 16.52 15.52
C MET A 134 -11.68 17.11 14.69
N SER A 135 -10.64 16.30 14.45
CA SER A 135 -9.47 16.78 13.72
C SER A 135 -9.86 17.14 12.28
N PRO A 136 -9.28 18.19 11.68
CA PRO A 136 -9.57 18.55 10.29
C PRO A 136 -9.31 17.39 9.30
N GLY A 137 -8.44 16.45 9.66
CA GLY A 137 -8.19 15.22 8.90
C GLY A 137 -9.35 14.22 8.96
N PHE A 138 -10.05 14.13 10.10
CA PHE A 138 -11.22 13.25 10.27
C PHE A 138 -12.38 13.65 9.35
N LEU A 139 -12.71 14.95 9.28
CA LEU A 139 -13.75 15.44 8.36
C LEU A 139 -13.39 15.18 6.89
N ARG A 140 -12.09 15.18 6.55
CA ARG A 140 -11.64 14.93 5.18
C ARG A 140 -11.72 13.46 4.78
N SER A 141 -11.41 12.53 5.69
CA SER A 141 -11.49 11.09 5.40
C SER A 141 -12.90 10.53 5.53
N TRP A 142 -13.70 11.03 6.48
CA TRP A 142 -15.05 10.51 6.74
C TRP A 142 -16.17 11.33 6.12
N GLY A 143 -15.92 12.58 5.73
CA GLY A 143 -16.96 13.47 5.18
C GLY A 143 -17.62 12.92 3.92
N VAL A 144 -16.86 12.26 3.05
CA VAL A 144 -17.40 11.61 1.84
C VAL A 144 -18.29 10.43 2.21
N HIS A 145 -17.93 9.64 3.22
CA HIS A 145 -18.72 8.49 3.66
C HIS A 145 -20.02 8.92 4.36
N ILE A 146 -19.97 9.97 5.18
CA ILE A 146 -21.15 10.55 5.82
C ILE A 146 -22.09 11.16 4.77
N ALA A 147 -21.55 11.88 3.78
CA ALA A 147 -22.36 12.45 2.70
C ALA A 147 -23.04 11.37 1.85
N VAL A 148 -22.30 10.32 1.44
CA VAL A 148 -22.87 9.20 0.67
C VAL A 148 -23.88 8.41 1.49
N GLY A 149 -23.61 8.16 2.77
CA GLY A 149 -24.53 7.48 3.68
C GLY A 149 -25.81 8.27 3.92
N GLY A 150 -25.71 9.59 4.13
CA GLY A 150 -26.86 10.48 4.30
C GLY A 150 -27.75 10.56 3.06
N VAL A 151 -27.16 10.69 1.87
CA VAL A 151 -27.91 10.70 0.60
C VAL A 151 -28.60 9.35 0.37
N SER A 152 -27.96 8.24 0.73
CA SER A 152 -28.55 6.90 0.58
C SER A 152 -29.75 6.68 1.51
N ILE A 153 -29.66 7.13 2.76
CA ILE A 153 -30.76 7.04 3.73
C ILE A 153 -31.93 7.94 3.30
N LEU A 154 -31.66 9.17 2.86
CA LEU A 154 -32.70 10.06 2.36
C LEU A 154 -33.34 9.54 1.07
N GLY A 155 -32.55 8.96 0.16
CA GLY A 155 -33.04 8.34 -1.07
C GLY A 155 -33.93 7.12 -0.81
N ALA A 156 -33.50 6.23 0.09
CA ALA A 156 -34.30 5.07 0.50
C ALA A 156 -35.58 5.49 1.23
N GLY A 157 -35.52 6.49 2.11
CA GLY A 157 -36.68 7.06 2.78
C GLY A 157 -37.67 7.72 1.80
N LEU A 158 -37.18 8.45 0.81
CA LEU A 158 -37.99 9.05 -0.25
C LEU A 158 -38.64 7.99 -1.14
N LEU A 159 -37.90 6.93 -1.53
CA LEU A 159 -38.45 5.82 -2.33
C LEU A 159 -39.50 5.03 -1.55
N ALA A 160 -39.26 4.75 -0.26
CA ALA A 160 -40.22 4.10 0.61
C ALA A 160 -41.48 4.97 0.81
N TRP A 161 -41.31 6.29 1.01
CA TRP A 161 -42.42 7.24 1.08
C TRP A 161 -43.22 7.27 -0.22
N TRP A 162 -42.55 7.30 -1.38
CA TRP A 162 -43.22 7.34 -2.68
C TRP A 162 -43.97 6.04 -3.00
N GLY A 163 -43.37 4.89 -2.68
CA GLY A 163 -44.00 3.57 -2.85
C GLY A 163 -45.17 3.31 -1.88
N PHE A 164 -45.14 3.90 -0.68
CA PHE A 164 -46.22 3.72 0.30
C PHE A 164 -47.44 4.63 0.03
N PHE A 165 -47.24 5.82 -0.56
CA PHE A 165 -48.34 6.76 -0.86
C PHE A 165 -48.94 6.62 -2.27
N ARG A 166 -48.22 6.04 -3.25
CA ARG A 166 -48.82 5.61 -4.52
C ARG A 166 -49.20 4.13 -4.43
N LYS A 167 -50.48 3.85 -4.19
CA LYS A 167 -51.13 2.53 -4.22
C LYS A 167 -51.08 1.84 -5.61
N ASP A 168 -50.00 1.98 -6.37
CA ASP A 168 -49.95 1.56 -7.78
C ASP A 168 -48.98 0.38 -8.03
N TRP A 169 -48.31 -0.15 -7.01
CA TRP A 169 -47.32 -1.22 -7.18
C TRP A 169 -47.86 -2.64 -6.95
N ALA A 170 -49.14 -2.78 -6.59
CA ALA A 170 -49.79 -4.08 -6.43
C ALA A 170 -50.76 -4.44 -7.58
N SER A 171 -50.65 -3.78 -8.73
CA SER A 171 -51.39 -4.14 -9.94
C SER A 171 -50.47 -4.17 -11.17
N LEU A 172 -49.58 -5.15 -11.22
CA LEU A 172 -49.00 -5.71 -12.44
C LEU A 172 -48.54 -7.15 -12.16
#